data_AF-A0A0C9UBI3-F1
#
_entry.id   AF-A0A0C9UBI3-F1
#
_cell.length_a   1.000
_cell.length_b   1.000
_cell.length_c   1.000
_cell.angle_alpha   90.00
_cell.angle_beta   90.00
_cell.angle_gamma   90.00
#
_symmetry.space_group_name_H-M   'P 1'
#
loop_
_entity.id
_entity.type
_entity.pdbx_description
1 polymer ?
#
loop_
_entity_poly.entity_id
_entity_poly.type
_entity_poly.pdbx_seq_one_letter_code
_entity_poly.pdbx_strand_id
1 'polypeptide(L)'
;MVAVDSRLEGVRMRLRPSMKVILSSLRLRGHSNILGLNYSSPLIQALEDLGVGHRAFLELQSAAVADIQAARQSLPNFAGLLDGHALGRSYSLAYLMRSLDGIGCDFEHHDPNRAVGTPFVRSLVDTAILSVLRGLKHNARIPVPNSWNLVGIADESLELDPGGIYACVWELDAEVPVWLQGPTMIYRSPTIHPGDVQMVTAVKPPIGSIYRDHPMANVVIFSCKGKRDLASCLGGGDLDGDLYLVCQYPILIVSRDRVHAPGDYPATKRKDIGRPSTIADVADFYVESINSGMVGLLSTNHLILSDQSSFGTFDHDCLKLAELCSKAVDHPKSGISVDMKEIPRFPIPYKPDWKSDENLNPRKTNYYESSRANGHLFRAIKLEGNTQELSFDSRMATLKDKPKDMQAQAPPPIDAITLTLESIVEEYL
;
A
#
# COMPACT_ATOMS: atom_id res chain seq x y z
N MET A 1 -0.46 5.16 19.37
CA MET A 1 -1.93 5.33 19.30
C MET A 1 -2.57 5.65 20.65
N VAL A 2 -3.70 6.36 20.64
CA VAL A 2 -4.59 6.54 21.81
C VAL A 2 -5.99 6.08 21.39
N ALA A 3 -6.66 5.31 22.24
CA ALA A 3 -8.02 4.83 22.01
C ALA A 3 -8.99 5.48 23.01
N VAL A 4 -10.26 5.59 22.63
CA VAL A 4 -11.31 6.13 23.51
C VAL A 4 -11.71 5.04 24.50
N ASP A 5 -11.69 5.38 25.80
CA ASP A 5 -12.22 4.53 26.86
C ASP A 5 -13.51 5.15 27.39
N SER A 6 -14.64 4.52 27.06
CA SER A 6 -15.98 5.00 27.43
C SER A 6 -16.26 4.96 28.94
N ARG A 7 -15.42 4.29 29.72
CA ARG A 7 -15.54 4.22 31.18
C ARG A 7 -14.94 5.45 31.88
N LEU A 8 -14.18 6.28 31.16
CA LEU A 8 -13.54 7.45 31.73
C LEU A 8 -14.49 8.66 31.71
N GLU A 9 -14.66 9.29 32.87
CA GLU A 9 -15.38 10.55 33.00
C GLU A 9 -14.45 11.77 32.83
N GLY A 10 -14.87 12.72 31.99
CA GLY A 10 -14.15 13.96 31.70
C GLY A 10 -13.01 13.79 30.68
N VAL A 11 -12.25 14.88 30.45
CA VAL A 11 -11.12 14.87 29.50
C VAL A 11 -9.87 14.33 30.20
N ARG A 12 -9.68 13.01 30.10
CA ARG A 12 -8.51 12.31 30.67
C ARG A 12 -7.72 11.61 29.56
N MET A 13 -6.40 11.70 29.63
CA MET A 13 -5.50 10.99 28.72
C MET A 13 -4.39 10.32 29.52
N ARG A 14 -4.12 9.04 29.24
CA ARG A 14 -3.05 8.28 29.88
C ARG A 14 -2.04 7.85 28.83
N LEU A 15 -0.78 8.21 29.03
CA LEU A 15 0.33 7.85 28.14
C LEU A 15 1.13 6.70 28.73
N ARG A 16 1.47 5.72 27.88
CA ARG A 16 2.34 4.59 28.22
C ARG A 16 3.81 5.04 28.21
N PRO A 17 4.72 4.38 28.96
CA PRO A 17 6.15 4.68 28.93
C PRO A 17 6.75 4.71 27.51
N SER A 18 6.30 3.81 26.63
CA SER A 18 6.73 3.75 25.23
C SER A 18 6.33 4.99 24.39
N MET A 19 5.33 5.75 24.82
CA MET A 19 4.83 6.95 24.12
C MET A 19 5.51 8.23 24.59
N LYS A 20 6.35 8.17 25.64
CA LYS A 20 7.00 9.34 26.23
C LYS A 20 8.22 9.74 25.40
N VAL A 21 7.99 10.35 24.25
CA VAL A 21 8.98 11.14 23.52
C VAL A 21 8.71 12.60 23.87
N ILE A 22 9.71 13.35 24.34
CA ILE A 22 9.65 14.74 24.86
C ILE A 22 8.39 15.50 24.34
N LEU A 23 7.34 15.54 25.15
CA LEU A 23 6.04 16.09 24.77
C LEU A 23 5.96 17.56 25.19
N SER A 24 5.88 18.46 24.22
CA SER A 24 5.58 19.88 24.45
C SER A 24 4.13 20.26 24.13
N SER A 25 3.45 19.52 23.24
CA SER A 25 2.04 19.75 22.86
C SER A 25 1.40 18.52 22.20
N LEU A 26 0.09 18.33 22.36
CA LEU A 26 -0.70 17.28 21.69
C LEU A 26 -1.08 17.73 20.27
N ARG A 27 -0.82 16.90 19.26
CA ARG A 27 -1.28 17.10 17.87
C ARG A 27 -1.86 15.80 17.32
N LEU A 28 -3.05 15.88 16.72
CA LEU A 28 -3.68 14.75 16.02
C LEU A 28 -3.09 14.64 14.62
N ARG A 29 -2.60 13.44 14.25
CA ARG A 29 -1.99 13.15 12.94
C ARG A 29 -2.94 12.40 11.99
N GLY A 30 -3.96 11.74 12.53
CA GLY A 30 -4.95 10.97 11.76
C GLY A 30 -5.98 10.30 12.68
N HIS A 31 -6.98 9.67 12.08
CA HIS A 31 -8.00 8.86 12.74
C HIS A 31 -8.17 7.52 12.01
N SER A 32 -8.84 6.54 12.63
CA SER A 32 -9.13 5.27 11.98
C SER A 32 -10.05 5.49 10.78
N ASN A 33 -9.66 4.92 9.64
CA ASN A 33 -10.41 4.89 8.40
C ASN A 33 -10.29 3.48 7.80
N ILE A 34 -11.35 3.01 7.16
CA ILE A 34 -11.29 1.78 6.38
C ILE A 34 -10.55 2.07 5.07
N LEU A 35 -9.53 1.28 4.79
CA LEU A 35 -8.87 1.29 3.49
C LEU A 35 -8.90 -0.13 2.95
N GLY A 36 -9.35 -0.27 1.70
CA GLY A 36 -9.30 -1.54 1.00
C GLY A 36 -7.87 -2.07 0.94
N LEU A 37 -7.74 -3.38 1.12
CA LEU A 37 -6.47 -4.06 1.00
C LEU A 37 -6.14 -4.26 -0.48
N ASN A 38 -4.98 -3.74 -0.88
CA ASN A 38 -4.39 -4.04 -2.17
C ASN A 38 -3.18 -4.93 -1.96
N TYR A 39 -3.08 -5.98 -2.76
CA TYR A 39 -1.85 -6.73 -2.85
C TYR A 39 -0.70 -5.90 -3.40
N SER A 40 0.49 -6.43 -3.16
CA SER A 40 1.74 -5.88 -3.62
C SER A 40 2.67 -7.04 -3.97
N SER A 41 3.63 -6.80 -4.86
CA SER A 41 4.56 -7.85 -5.30
C SER A 41 5.27 -8.62 -4.16
N PRO A 42 5.70 -7.99 -3.04
CA PRO A 42 6.30 -8.71 -1.91
C PRO A 42 5.34 -9.70 -1.25
N LEU A 43 4.11 -9.26 -1.01
CA LEU A 43 3.11 -10.12 -0.40
C LEU A 43 2.70 -11.26 -1.32
N ILE A 44 2.54 -11.01 -2.62
CA ILE A 44 2.19 -12.06 -3.59
C ILE A 44 3.26 -13.15 -3.60
N GLN A 45 4.55 -12.80 -3.55
CA GLN A 45 5.63 -13.78 -3.43
C GLN A 45 5.55 -14.56 -2.12
N ALA A 46 5.38 -13.88 -0.99
CA ALA A 46 5.26 -14.54 0.31
C ALA A 46 4.07 -15.53 0.32
N LEU A 47 2.91 -15.12 -0.19
CA LEU A 47 1.72 -15.98 -0.27
C LEU A 47 1.90 -17.14 -1.26
N GLU A 48 2.56 -16.91 -2.39
CA GLU A 48 2.91 -17.98 -3.35
C GLU A 48 3.81 -19.03 -2.69
N ASP A 49 4.81 -18.61 -1.92
CA ASP A 49 5.71 -19.51 -1.18
C ASP A 49 4.99 -20.23 -0.03
N LEU A 50 4.00 -19.60 0.59
CA LEU A 50 3.06 -20.23 1.53
C LEU A 50 2.02 -21.13 0.80
N GLY A 51 2.16 -21.27 -0.52
CA GLY A 51 1.45 -22.23 -1.37
C GLY A 51 0.08 -21.77 -1.86
N VAL A 52 -0.17 -20.46 -1.93
CA VAL A 52 -1.28 -19.89 -2.71
C VAL A 52 -0.93 -19.99 -4.19
N GLY A 53 -1.78 -20.65 -4.99
CA GLY A 53 -1.52 -20.81 -6.42
C GLY A 53 -1.67 -19.50 -7.20
N HIS A 54 -0.82 -19.28 -8.21
CA HIS A 54 -0.85 -18.06 -9.04
C HIS A 54 -2.21 -17.78 -9.70
N ARG A 55 -3.02 -18.82 -9.94
CA ARG A 55 -4.38 -18.71 -10.48
C ARG A 55 -5.30 -17.86 -9.60
N ALA A 56 -5.16 -17.95 -8.26
CA ALA A 56 -5.93 -17.13 -7.33
C ALA A 56 -5.68 -15.64 -7.55
N PHE A 57 -4.41 -15.25 -7.73
CA PHE A 57 -4.06 -13.86 -8.00
C PHE A 57 -4.53 -13.41 -9.40
N LEU A 58 -4.45 -14.29 -10.40
CA LEU A 58 -4.95 -14.00 -11.75
C LEU A 58 -6.46 -13.79 -11.79
N GLU A 59 -7.23 -14.55 -11.01
CA GLU A 59 -8.68 -14.38 -10.89
C GLU A 59 -9.03 -13.00 -10.31
N LEU A 60 -8.36 -12.60 -9.22
CA LEU A 60 -8.52 -11.26 -8.63
C LEU A 60 -8.10 -10.15 -9.59
N GLN A 61 -6.97 -10.31 -10.27
CA GLN A 61 -6.51 -9.33 -11.26
C GLN A 61 -7.49 -9.22 -12.43
N SER A 62 -8.04 -10.34 -12.90
CA SER A 62 -9.00 -10.36 -14.00
C SER A 62 -10.29 -9.65 -13.62
N ALA A 63 -10.79 -9.85 -12.39
CA ALA A 63 -11.92 -9.11 -11.86
C ALA A 63 -11.62 -7.60 -11.79
N ALA A 64 -10.47 -7.22 -11.22
CA ALA A 64 -10.05 -5.83 -11.13
C ALA A 64 -9.91 -5.17 -12.52
N VAL A 65 -9.35 -5.87 -13.50
CA VAL A 65 -9.25 -5.38 -14.89
C VAL A 65 -10.63 -5.21 -15.51
N ALA A 66 -11.57 -6.14 -15.30
CA ALA A 66 -12.93 -6.02 -15.79
C ALA A 66 -13.65 -4.79 -15.21
N ASP A 67 -13.52 -4.57 -13.89
CA ASP A 67 -14.09 -3.41 -13.20
C ASP A 67 -13.50 -2.09 -13.72
N ILE A 68 -12.17 -2.05 -13.93
CA ILE A 68 -11.50 -0.88 -14.51
C ILE A 68 -11.99 -0.60 -15.94
N GLN A 69 -12.14 -1.63 -16.77
CA GLN A 69 -12.60 -1.47 -18.15
C GLN A 69 -14.08 -1.06 -18.22
N ALA A 70 -14.89 -1.40 -17.21
CA ALA A 70 -16.28 -0.97 -17.10
C ALA A 70 -16.42 0.56 -16.99
N ALA A 71 -15.35 1.29 -16.62
CA ALA A 71 -15.33 2.75 -16.62
C ALA A 71 -15.62 3.37 -18.01
N ARG A 72 -15.41 2.62 -19.10
CA ARG A 72 -15.73 3.07 -20.46
C ARG A 72 -17.23 3.13 -20.75
N GLN A 73 -18.04 2.45 -19.93
CA GLN A 73 -19.44 2.17 -20.26
C GLN A 73 -20.39 3.27 -19.81
N SER A 74 -20.07 3.98 -18.72
CA SER A 74 -20.96 5.00 -18.16
C SER A 74 -20.23 6.04 -17.31
N LEU A 75 -20.82 7.23 -17.18
CA LEU A 75 -20.29 8.30 -16.32
C LEU A 75 -20.20 7.87 -14.84
N PRO A 76 -21.18 7.15 -14.26
CA PRO A 76 -21.06 6.63 -12.90
C PRO A 76 -19.91 5.64 -12.72
N ASN A 77 -19.68 4.73 -13.67
CA ASN A 77 -18.56 3.78 -13.59
C ASN A 77 -17.22 4.52 -13.65
N PHE A 78 -17.11 5.53 -14.52
CA PHE A 78 -15.91 6.36 -14.59
C PHE A 78 -15.70 7.17 -13.30
N ALA A 79 -16.76 7.75 -12.72
CA ALA A 79 -16.69 8.43 -11.43
C ALA A 79 -16.20 7.49 -10.30
N GLY A 80 -16.67 6.23 -10.31
CA GLY A 80 -16.22 5.19 -9.38
C GLY A 80 -14.72 4.90 -9.50
N LEU A 81 -14.21 4.77 -10.74
CA LEU A 81 -12.77 4.60 -11.00
C LEU A 81 -11.96 5.79 -10.46
N LEU A 82 -12.42 7.01 -10.70
CA LEU A 82 -11.76 8.23 -10.24
C LEU A 82 -11.64 8.28 -8.72
N ASP A 83 -12.75 8.06 -8.01
CA ASP A 83 -12.75 8.08 -6.54
C ASP A 83 -11.94 6.94 -5.93
N GLY A 84 -12.11 5.72 -6.45
CA GLY A 84 -11.42 4.52 -5.97
C GLY A 84 -9.91 4.60 -6.10
N HIS A 85 -9.40 5.36 -7.08
CA HIS A 85 -7.96 5.53 -7.33
C HIS A 85 -7.45 6.94 -7.03
N ALA A 86 -8.28 7.80 -6.39
CA ALA A 86 -7.94 9.17 -6.04
C ALA A 86 -7.47 10.03 -7.23
N LEU A 87 -8.03 9.82 -8.42
CA LEU A 87 -7.67 10.52 -9.64
C LEU A 87 -8.55 11.75 -9.87
N GLY A 88 -7.97 12.86 -10.35
CA GLY A 88 -8.72 14.05 -10.76
C GLY A 88 -9.41 14.80 -9.61
N ARG A 89 -8.92 14.63 -8.37
CA ARG A 89 -9.49 15.28 -7.18
C ARG A 89 -9.40 16.80 -7.25
N SER A 90 -8.29 17.33 -7.76
CA SER A 90 -8.06 18.78 -7.91
C SER A 90 -9.13 19.47 -8.77
N TYR A 91 -9.72 18.72 -9.71
CA TYR A 91 -10.75 19.20 -10.63
C TYR A 91 -12.15 18.66 -10.30
N SER A 92 -12.31 17.95 -9.17
CA SER A 92 -13.60 17.36 -8.75
C SER A 92 -14.27 16.50 -9.84
N LEU A 93 -13.49 15.78 -10.65
CA LEU A 93 -14.01 15.10 -11.83
C LEU A 93 -15.06 14.05 -11.51
N ALA A 94 -14.88 13.27 -10.44
CA ALA A 94 -15.87 12.27 -10.04
C ALA A 94 -17.24 12.90 -9.73
N TYR A 95 -17.24 14.04 -9.03
CA TYR A 95 -18.46 14.81 -8.77
C TYR A 95 -19.09 15.35 -10.06
N LEU A 96 -18.27 15.88 -10.97
CA LEU A 96 -18.73 16.34 -12.27
C LEU A 96 -19.39 15.22 -13.08
N MET A 97 -18.75 14.05 -13.18
CA MET A 97 -19.30 12.89 -13.90
C MET A 97 -20.66 12.45 -13.33
N ARG A 98 -20.80 12.38 -12.00
CA ARG A 98 -22.08 12.08 -11.34
C ARG A 98 -23.14 13.16 -11.56
N SER A 99 -22.72 14.43 -11.57
CA SER A 99 -23.65 15.55 -11.78
C SER A 99 -24.18 15.58 -13.20
N LEU A 100 -23.33 15.26 -14.18
CA LEU A 100 -23.71 15.10 -15.60
C LEU A 100 -24.67 13.93 -15.78
N ASP A 101 -24.40 12.79 -15.15
CA ASP A 101 -25.33 11.64 -15.12
C ASP A 101 -26.68 12.03 -14.51
N GLY A 102 -26.69 12.75 -13.39
CA GLY A 102 -27.90 13.20 -12.70
C GLY A 102 -28.80 14.15 -13.51
N ILE A 103 -28.26 14.85 -14.52
CA ILE A 103 -29.04 15.66 -15.47
C ILE A 103 -29.37 14.91 -16.77
N GLY A 104 -29.01 13.62 -16.84
CA GLY A 104 -29.29 12.71 -17.95
C GLY A 104 -28.31 12.81 -19.12
N CYS A 105 -27.05 13.17 -18.87
CA CYS A 105 -25.97 13.06 -19.86
C CYS A 105 -25.33 11.66 -19.83
N ASP A 106 -24.72 11.26 -20.94
CA ASP A 106 -23.99 10.00 -21.06
C ASP A 106 -22.79 10.09 -22.03
N PHE A 107 -22.00 9.02 -22.15
CA PHE A 107 -20.89 8.98 -23.10
C PHE A 107 -21.37 8.92 -24.56
N GLU A 108 -22.34 8.06 -24.83
CA GLU A 108 -22.92 7.86 -26.15
C GLU A 108 -24.37 7.38 -26.00
N HIS A 109 -25.41 8.25 -26.00
CA HIS A 109 -26.72 8.04 -26.64
C HIS A 109 -27.86 9.07 -26.35
N HIS A 110 -28.93 8.92 -27.14
CA HIS A 110 -30.29 9.50 -27.10
C HIS A 110 -30.50 10.98 -27.49
N ASP A 111 -29.68 11.91 -27.04
CA ASP A 111 -29.84 13.33 -27.37
C ASP A 111 -28.45 13.91 -27.71
N PRO A 112 -28.20 14.39 -28.94
CA PRO A 112 -26.93 15.04 -29.29
C PRO A 112 -26.57 16.20 -28.35
N ASN A 113 -27.56 16.80 -27.68
CA ASN A 113 -27.35 17.87 -26.70
C ASN A 113 -26.92 17.36 -25.30
N ARG A 114 -26.94 16.04 -25.07
CA ARG A 114 -26.61 15.40 -23.78
C ARG A 114 -25.46 14.39 -23.85
N ALA A 115 -24.96 14.10 -25.06
CA ALA A 115 -23.78 13.27 -25.25
C ALA A 115 -22.52 14.08 -24.86
N VAL A 116 -21.80 13.63 -23.82
CA VAL A 116 -20.58 14.28 -23.33
C VAL A 116 -19.30 13.53 -23.69
N GLY A 117 -19.40 12.38 -24.36
CA GLY A 117 -18.27 11.56 -24.82
C GLY A 117 -17.49 12.16 -25.99
N THR A 118 -17.07 13.43 -25.88
CA THR A 118 -16.16 14.09 -26.81
C THR A 118 -14.80 13.35 -26.88
N PRO A 119 -14.00 13.57 -27.94
CA PRO A 119 -12.64 13.00 -28.01
C PRO A 119 -11.80 13.30 -26.78
N PHE A 120 -11.95 14.50 -26.20
CA PHE A 120 -11.29 14.88 -24.96
C PHE A 120 -11.74 14.01 -23.76
N VAL A 121 -13.05 13.84 -23.54
CA VAL A 121 -13.57 13.01 -22.44
C VAL A 121 -13.17 11.54 -22.61
N ARG A 122 -13.16 11.02 -23.84
CA ARG A 122 -12.68 9.65 -24.11
C ARG A 122 -11.18 9.50 -23.79
N SER A 123 -10.37 10.47 -24.20
CA SER A 123 -8.94 10.50 -23.87
C SER A 123 -8.69 10.57 -22.36
N LEU A 124 -9.50 11.32 -21.64
CA LEU A 124 -9.46 11.40 -20.17
C LEU A 124 -9.78 10.04 -19.53
N VAL A 125 -10.83 9.35 -19.99
CA VAL A 125 -11.19 7.99 -19.56
C VAL A 125 -10.07 7.00 -19.86
N ASP A 126 -9.52 7.03 -21.09
CA ASP A 126 -8.41 6.18 -21.51
C ASP A 126 -7.18 6.38 -20.63
N THR A 127 -6.82 7.62 -20.36
CA THR A 127 -5.66 7.99 -19.53
C THR A 127 -5.84 7.50 -18.10
N ALA A 128 -7.04 7.65 -17.52
CA ALA A 128 -7.37 7.13 -16.20
C ALA A 128 -7.22 5.60 -16.13
N ILE A 129 -7.82 4.90 -17.09
CA ILE A 129 -7.76 3.44 -17.19
C ILE A 129 -6.30 2.98 -17.32
N LEU A 130 -5.54 3.57 -18.24
CA LEU A 130 -4.12 3.22 -18.44
C LEU A 130 -3.29 3.49 -17.17
N SER A 131 -3.52 4.59 -16.46
CA SER A 131 -2.84 4.90 -15.20
C SER A 131 -3.08 3.82 -14.14
N VAL A 132 -4.32 3.35 -14.00
CA VAL A 132 -4.65 2.29 -13.03
C VAL A 132 -4.09 0.93 -13.47
N LEU A 133 -4.22 0.58 -14.76
CA LEU A 133 -3.67 -0.66 -15.31
C LEU A 133 -2.14 -0.73 -15.19
N ARG A 134 -1.43 0.39 -15.32
CA ARG A 134 0.02 0.47 -15.03
C ARG A 134 0.34 0.11 -13.58
N GLY A 135 -0.45 0.63 -12.64
CA GLY A 135 -0.31 0.28 -11.22
C GLY A 135 -0.54 -1.21 -10.95
N LEU A 136 -1.50 -1.83 -11.62
CA LEU A 136 -1.67 -3.30 -11.56
C LEU A 136 -0.48 -4.03 -12.17
N LYS A 137 -0.02 -3.61 -13.36
CA LYS A 137 1.07 -4.28 -14.09
C LYS A 137 2.41 -4.24 -13.35
N HIS A 138 2.82 -3.06 -12.89
CA HIS A 138 4.17 -2.86 -12.36
C HIS A 138 4.26 -2.96 -10.84
N ASN A 139 3.15 -2.79 -10.11
CA ASN A 139 3.13 -2.81 -8.65
C ASN A 139 2.20 -3.87 -8.06
N ALA A 140 1.46 -4.61 -8.90
CA ALA A 140 0.50 -5.64 -8.49
C ALA A 140 -0.51 -5.14 -7.44
N ARG A 141 -0.98 -3.88 -7.57
CA ARG A 141 -1.97 -3.23 -6.68
C ARG A 141 -3.38 -3.79 -6.84
N ILE A 142 -3.53 -5.09 -6.64
CA ILE A 142 -4.77 -5.82 -6.90
C ILE A 142 -5.68 -5.73 -5.66
N PRO A 143 -6.91 -5.20 -5.79
CA PRO A 143 -7.86 -5.14 -4.68
C PRO A 143 -8.30 -6.54 -4.29
N VAL A 144 -8.50 -6.75 -2.97
CA VAL A 144 -8.91 -8.03 -2.42
C VAL A 144 -10.24 -7.87 -1.68
N PRO A 145 -11.30 -8.60 -2.05
CA PRO A 145 -12.55 -8.58 -1.30
C PRO A 145 -12.39 -9.07 0.14
N ASN A 146 -13.27 -8.65 1.05
CA ASN A 146 -13.27 -9.08 2.46
C ASN A 146 -11.90 -8.93 3.13
N SER A 147 -11.22 -7.83 2.82
CA SER A 147 -9.85 -7.56 3.26
C SER A 147 -9.64 -6.06 3.48
N TRP A 148 -9.01 -5.72 4.60
CA TRP A 148 -8.97 -4.35 5.11
C TRP A 148 -7.61 -3.99 5.69
N ASN A 149 -7.23 -2.72 5.58
CA ASN A 149 -6.12 -2.14 6.34
C ASN A 149 -6.69 -1.42 7.56
N LEU A 150 -6.37 -1.93 8.75
CA LEU A 150 -6.91 -1.44 10.01
C LEU A 150 -5.80 -0.93 10.92
N VAL A 151 -6.07 0.14 11.67
CA VAL A 151 -5.11 0.64 12.66
C VAL A 151 -5.08 -0.31 13.86
N GLY A 152 -3.87 -0.61 14.34
CA GLY A 152 -3.68 -1.48 15.49
C GLY A 152 -3.84 -0.77 16.84
N ILE A 153 -4.58 -1.39 17.75
CA ILE A 153 -4.64 -0.99 19.17
C ILE A 153 -4.49 -2.20 20.10
N ALA A 154 -4.20 -1.92 21.37
CA ALA A 154 -4.00 -2.94 22.38
C ALA A 154 -5.33 -3.27 23.08
N ASP A 155 -5.53 -4.54 23.44
CA ASP A 155 -6.62 -4.94 24.33
C ASP A 155 -6.33 -4.50 25.78
N GLU A 156 -6.98 -3.42 26.22
CA GLU A 156 -6.90 -2.89 27.59
C GLU A 156 -7.83 -3.63 28.59
N SER A 157 -8.82 -4.41 28.13
CA SER A 157 -9.69 -5.20 29.02
C SER A 157 -9.05 -6.52 29.44
N LEU A 158 -8.03 -6.97 28.70
CA LEU A 158 -7.37 -8.27 28.90
C LEU A 158 -8.36 -9.45 28.80
N GLU A 159 -9.43 -9.28 28.02
CA GLU A 159 -10.41 -10.33 27.76
C GLU A 159 -9.96 -11.24 26.61
N LEU A 160 -9.23 -10.68 25.63
CA LEU A 160 -8.83 -11.38 24.43
C LEU A 160 -7.66 -12.33 24.69
N ASP A 161 -7.81 -13.60 24.31
CA ASP A 161 -6.78 -14.62 24.46
C ASP A 161 -5.70 -14.58 23.36
N PRO A 162 -4.50 -15.13 23.62
CA PRO A 162 -3.43 -15.18 22.64
C PRO A 162 -3.87 -15.87 21.34
N GLY A 163 -3.52 -15.29 20.19
CA GLY A 163 -3.93 -15.78 18.87
C GLY A 163 -5.34 -15.36 18.43
N GLY A 164 -6.09 -14.67 19.29
CA GLY A 164 -7.32 -13.97 18.95
C GLY A 164 -7.07 -12.51 18.56
N ILE A 165 -7.95 -11.97 17.71
CA ILE A 165 -8.09 -10.53 17.45
C ILE A 165 -9.56 -10.12 17.59
N TYR A 166 -9.82 -8.88 18.02
CA TYR A 166 -11.10 -8.22 17.75
C TYR A 166 -10.90 -7.29 16.57
N ALA A 167 -11.77 -7.37 15.57
CA ALA A 167 -11.73 -6.47 14.43
C ALA A 167 -13.15 -6.06 14.06
N CYS A 168 -13.36 -4.75 14.01
CA CYS A 168 -14.64 -4.16 13.68
C CYS A 168 -14.47 -3.25 12.48
N VAL A 169 -15.26 -3.49 11.44
CA VAL A 169 -15.20 -2.75 10.19
C VAL A 169 -16.50 -1.99 10.00
N TRP A 170 -16.40 -0.74 9.58
CA TRP A 170 -17.54 0.08 9.21
C TRP A 170 -17.28 0.64 7.82
N GLU A 171 -17.89 -0.03 6.84
CA GLU A 171 -17.85 0.38 5.44
C GLU A 171 -18.80 1.55 5.22
N LEU A 172 -18.45 2.43 4.27
CA LEU A 172 -19.16 3.70 4.03
C LEU A 172 -20.66 3.52 3.76
N ASP A 173 -21.02 2.42 3.10
CA ASP A 173 -22.41 2.11 2.72
C ASP A 173 -23.14 1.22 3.75
N ALA A 174 -22.48 0.88 4.87
CA ALA A 174 -23.07 0.03 5.89
C ALA A 174 -23.77 0.87 6.98
N GLU A 175 -25.01 0.50 7.31
CA GLU A 175 -25.77 1.14 8.39
C GLU A 175 -25.15 0.92 9.77
N VAL A 176 -24.51 -0.24 9.96
CA VAL A 176 -23.95 -0.65 11.26
C VAL A 176 -22.55 -1.26 11.09
N PRO A 177 -21.66 -1.05 12.08
CA PRO A 177 -20.36 -1.69 12.09
C PRO A 177 -20.46 -3.20 12.29
N VAL A 178 -19.60 -3.96 11.60
CA VAL A 178 -19.60 -5.42 11.58
C VAL A 178 -18.37 -5.97 12.29
N TRP A 179 -18.57 -6.99 13.12
CA TRP A 179 -17.47 -7.73 13.75
C TRP A 179 -17.00 -8.88 12.86
N LEU A 180 -15.71 -8.89 12.55
CA LEU A 180 -15.09 -10.00 11.85
C LEU A 180 -15.03 -11.23 12.77
N GLN A 181 -15.23 -12.41 12.18
CA GLN A 181 -15.25 -13.68 12.91
C GLN A 181 -14.56 -14.78 12.10
N GLY A 182 -13.90 -15.71 12.79
CA GLY A 182 -13.30 -16.90 12.19
C GLY A 182 -11.83 -16.76 11.78
N PRO A 183 -11.29 -17.75 11.05
CA PRO A 183 -9.90 -17.76 10.60
C PRO A 183 -9.59 -16.52 9.79
N THR A 184 -8.51 -15.83 10.16
CA THR A 184 -8.15 -14.55 9.57
C THR A 184 -6.65 -14.50 9.35
N MET A 185 -6.25 -14.13 8.14
CA MET A 185 -4.85 -13.88 7.82
C MET A 185 -4.53 -12.43 8.17
N ILE A 186 -3.41 -12.21 8.84
CA ILE A 186 -2.97 -10.88 9.26
C ILE A 186 -1.48 -10.69 8.98
N TYR A 187 -1.12 -9.50 8.50
CA TYR A 187 0.25 -9.13 8.20
C TYR A 187 0.43 -7.61 8.23
N ARG A 188 1.66 -7.14 8.07
CA ARG A 188 2.03 -5.73 7.91
C ARG A 188 2.79 -5.54 6.60
N SER A 189 2.61 -4.39 5.97
CA SER A 189 3.38 -4.01 4.77
C SER A 189 4.58 -3.16 5.17
N PRO A 190 5.76 -3.39 4.58
CA PRO A 190 6.08 -4.43 3.61
C PRO A 190 6.22 -5.83 4.27
N THR A 191 5.81 -6.87 3.54
CA THR A 191 6.01 -8.28 3.91
C THR A 191 7.29 -8.78 3.27
N ILE A 192 8.34 -9.00 4.07
CA ILE A 192 9.65 -9.42 3.56
C ILE A 192 10.01 -10.80 4.11
N HIS A 193 9.91 -11.01 5.42
CA HIS A 193 10.15 -12.31 6.01
C HIS A 193 8.93 -13.21 5.77
N PRO A 194 9.11 -14.50 5.42
CA PRO A 194 7.97 -15.40 5.17
C PRO A 194 7.06 -15.59 6.41
N GLY A 195 7.64 -15.44 7.60
CA GLY A 195 6.91 -15.43 8.87
C GLY A 195 6.15 -14.13 9.19
N ASP A 196 6.18 -13.10 8.35
CA ASP A 196 5.41 -11.86 8.58
C ASP A 196 3.91 -12.04 8.36
N VAL A 197 3.51 -13.11 7.66
CA VAL A 197 2.13 -13.51 7.47
C VAL A 197 1.75 -14.49 8.55
N GLN A 198 0.77 -14.14 9.37
CA GLN A 198 0.30 -14.95 10.49
C GLN A 198 -1.19 -15.28 10.35
N MET A 199 -1.59 -16.42 10.92
CA MET A 199 -2.98 -16.83 11.03
C MET A 199 -3.49 -16.63 12.45
N VAL A 200 -4.61 -15.94 12.58
CA VAL A 200 -5.30 -15.68 13.84
C VAL A 200 -6.77 -16.08 13.77
N THR A 201 -7.47 -15.95 14.89
CA THR A 201 -8.93 -16.06 14.93
C THR A 201 -9.52 -14.69 15.23
N ALA A 202 -10.32 -14.15 14.31
CA ALA A 202 -11.18 -13.02 14.63
C ALA A 202 -12.33 -13.49 15.50
N VAL A 203 -12.58 -12.79 16.61
CA VAL A 203 -13.60 -13.16 17.58
C VAL A 203 -14.51 -11.95 17.79
N LYS A 204 -15.81 -12.19 17.90
CA LYS A 204 -16.73 -11.14 18.34
C LYS A 204 -16.57 -10.94 19.86
N PRO A 205 -16.38 -9.71 20.36
CA PRO A 205 -16.28 -9.50 21.81
C PRO A 205 -17.49 -10.07 22.57
N PRO A 206 -17.30 -10.59 23.80
CA PRO A 206 -18.39 -11.16 24.59
C PRO A 206 -19.42 -10.10 25.02
N ILE A 207 -20.60 -10.54 25.44
CA ILE A 207 -21.63 -9.65 26.00
C ILE A 207 -21.08 -9.00 27.28
N GLY A 208 -21.23 -7.69 27.41
CA GLY A 208 -20.69 -6.89 28.53
C GLY A 208 -19.22 -6.50 28.39
N SER A 209 -18.55 -6.86 27.28
CA SER A 209 -17.23 -6.33 26.96
C SER A 209 -17.33 -4.86 26.57
N ILE A 210 -16.36 -4.05 27.01
CA ILE A 210 -16.27 -2.62 26.64
C ILE A 210 -16.26 -2.42 25.12
N TYR A 211 -15.65 -3.35 24.38
CA TYR A 211 -15.59 -3.27 22.93
C TYR A 211 -16.92 -3.58 22.26
N ARG A 212 -17.77 -4.38 22.92
CA ARG A 212 -19.11 -4.69 22.39
C ARG A 212 -20.08 -3.55 22.64
N ASP A 213 -20.02 -2.97 23.83
CA ASP A 213 -20.94 -1.91 24.25
C ASP A 213 -20.55 -0.57 23.60
N HIS A 214 -19.27 -0.38 23.30
CA HIS A 214 -18.72 0.79 22.61
C HIS A 214 -17.77 0.35 21.48
N PRO A 215 -18.33 -0.08 20.33
CA PRO A 215 -17.52 -0.56 19.22
C PRO A 215 -16.63 0.54 18.66
N MET A 216 -15.33 0.27 18.63
CA MET A 216 -14.38 1.07 17.87
C MET A 216 -14.34 0.54 16.45
N ALA A 217 -14.86 1.33 15.50
CA ALA A 217 -14.84 0.98 14.09
C ALA A 217 -13.46 1.20 13.46
N ASN A 218 -13.16 0.39 12.45
CA ASN A 218 -11.99 0.48 11.58
C ASN A 218 -10.65 0.30 12.33
N VAL A 219 -10.66 -0.57 13.34
CA VAL A 219 -9.47 -0.94 14.12
C VAL A 219 -9.36 -2.45 14.27
N VAL A 220 -8.13 -2.91 14.47
CA VAL A 220 -7.83 -4.25 14.96
C VAL A 220 -7.26 -4.15 16.38
N ILE A 221 -7.82 -4.94 17.29
CA ILE A 221 -7.45 -4.98 18.69
C ILE A 221 -6.67 -6.27 18.94
N PHE A 222 -5.43 -6.11 19.40
CA PHE A 222 -4.49 -7.18 19.67
C PHE A 222 -4.53 -7.61 21.13
N SER A 223 -4.48 -8.91 21.39
CA SER A 223 -4.32 -9.44 22.75
C SER A 223 -3.03 -8.91 23.38
N CYS A 224 -3.11 -8.47 24.64
CA CYS A 224 -1.94 -8.18 25.46
C CYS A 224 -1.43 -9.41 26.23
N LYS A 225 -2.01 -10.59 26.00
CA LYS A 225 -1.60 -11.86 26.60
C LYS A 225 -0.67 -12.62 25.64
N GLY A 226 0.17 -13.48 26.21
CA GLY A 226 1.06 -14.37 25.46
C GLY A 226 2.54 -14.11 25.74
N LYS A 227 3.42 -14.82 25.01
CA LYS A 227 4.88 -14.72 25.18
C LYS A 227 5.50 -13.56 24.40
N ARG A 228 4.93 -13.24 23.24
CA ARG A 228 5.35 -12.17 22.33
C ARG A 228 4.09 -11.51 21.78
N ASP A 229 4.10 -10.19 21.66
CA ASP A 229 3.00 -9.43 21.10
C ASP A 229 2.87 -9.72 19.60
N LEU A 230 1.64 -9.85 19.11
CA LEU A 230 1.41 -10.18 17.70
C LEU A 230 1.89 -9.05 16.78
N ALA A 231 1.76 -7.79 17.18
CA ALA A 231 2.21 -6.64 16.40
C ALA A 231 3.70 -6.77 15.97
N SER A 232 4.58 -7.09 16.92
CA SER A 232 6.01 -7.28 16.65
C SER A 232 6.34 -8.51 15.79
N CYS A 233 5.40 -9.45 15.68
CA CYS A 233 5.52 -10.60 14.77
C CYS A 233 5.25 -10.23 13.31
N LEU A 234 4.62 -9.08 13.03
CA LEU A 234 4.20 -8.68 11.69
C LEU A 234 5.19 -7.64 11.14
N GLY A 235 6.32 -8.11 10.62
CA GLY A 235 7.39 -7.25 10.10
C GLY A 235 8.02 -6.34 11.15
N GLY A 236 7.98 -6.71 12.44
CA GLY A 236 8.49 -5.87 13.54
C GLY A 236 7.63 -4.65 13.86
N GLY A 237 6.31 -4.74 13.63
CA GLY A 237 5.37 -3.64 13.86
C GLY A 237 5.13 -3.32 15.34
N ASP A 238 4.45 -2.20 15.57
CA ASP A 238 4.02 -1.77 16.90
C ASP A 238 2.63 -1.10 16.86
N LEU A 239 2.22 -0.47 17.97
CA LEU A 239 0.89 0.17 18.09
C LEU A 239 1.01 1.70 18.18
N ASP A 240 2.00 2.28 17.50
CA ASP A 240 2.21 3.73 17.45
C ASP A 240 1.37 4.43 16.37
N GLY A 241 1.06 3.72 15.28
CA GLY A 241 0.18 4.13 14.19
C GLY A 241 0.15 3.14 13.00
N ASP A 242 0.70 1.93 13.19
CA ASP A 242 0.81 0.93 12.14
C ASP A 242 -0.55 0.48 11.61
N LEU A 243 -0.57 0.24 10.29
CA LEU A 243 -1.68 -0.38 9.58
C LEU A 243 -1.43 -1.87 9.42
N TYR A 244 -2.40 -2.65 9.86
CA TYR A 244 -2.41 -4.10 9.79
C TYR A 244 -3.40 -4.54 8.73
N LEU A 245 -2.91 -5.42 7.86
CA LEU A 245 -3.63 -5.94 6.73
C LEU A 245 -4.36 -7.21 7.19
N VAL A 246 -5.68 -7.15 7.22
CA VAL A 246 -6.58 -8.20 7.71
C VAL A 246 -7.34 -8.78 6.53
N CYS A 247 -7.17 -10.06 6.25
CA CYS A 247 -7.75 -10.73 5.09
C CYS A 247 -8.59 -11.93 5.53
N GLN A 248 -9.85 -11.97 5.07
CA GLN A 248 -10.77 -13.09 5.22
C GLN A 248 -11.21 -13.68 3.87
N TYR A 249 -10.53 -13.33 2.76
CA TYR A 249 -10.87 -13.84 1.44
C TYR A 249 -10.50 -15.32 1.28
N PRO A 250 -11.47 -16.24 1.14
CA PRO A 250 -11.22 -17.68 1.30
C PRO A 250 -10.16 -18.27 0.36
N ILE A 251 -10.07 -17.78 -0.88
CA ILE A 251 -9.13 -18.30 -1.89
C ILE A 251 -7.67 -18.01 -1.50
N LEU A 252 -7.45 -16.98 -0.67
CA LEU A 252 -6.12 -16.48 -0.31
C LEU A 252 -5.72 -16.84 1.12
N ILE A 253 -6.65 -17.37 1.91
CA ILE A 253 -6.35 -17.85 3.26
C ILE A 253 -5.40 -19.04 3.16
N VAL A 254 -4.23 -18.89 3.78
CA VAL A 254 -3.26 -19.98 3.95
C VAL A 254 -3.63 -20.85 5.14
N SER A 255 -3.24 -22.13 5.08
CA SER A 255 -3.46 -23.04 6.21
C SER A 255 -2.49 -22.73 7.35
N ARG A 256 -2.90 -23.01 8.60
CA ARG A 256 -2.11 -22.73 9.80
C ARG A 256 -0.79 -23.51 9.86
N ASP A 257 -0.72 -24.68 9.23
CA ASP A 257 0.51 -25.48 9.12
C ASP A 257 1.52 -24.90 8.12
N ARG A 258 1.09 -23.97 7.27
CA ARG A 258 1.96 -23.33 6.28
C ARG A 258 2.56 -22.03 6.74
N VAL A 259 1.99 -21.36 7.76
CA VAL A 259 2.62 -20.15 8.32
C VAL A 259 3.84 -20.51 9.16
N HIS A 260 4.86 -19.66 9.07
CA HIS A 260 6.14 -19.87 9.73
C HIS A 260 6.31 -19.00 10.97
N ALA A 261 7.34 -19.34 11.76
CA ALA A 261 7.73 -18.52 12.88
C ALA A 261 8.05 -17.08 12.42
N PRO A 262 7.54 -16.06 13.11
CA PRO A 262 7.86 -14.66 12.83
C PRO A 262 9.36 -14.40 12.90
N GLY A 263 9.85 -13.43 12.13
CA GLY A 263 11.22 -12.94 12.25
C GLY A 263 11.48 -12.40 13.66
N ASP A 264 12.73 -12.45 14.13
CA ASP A 264 13.07 -12.03 15.50
C ASP A 264 12.98 -10.51 15.70
N TYR A 265 13.21 -9.73 14.64
CA TYR A 265 13.17 -8.26 14.66
C TYR A 265 13.77 -7.61 15.91
N PRO A 266 15.03 -7.91 16.27
CA PRO A 266 15.62 -7.39 17.49
C PRO A 266 15.80 -5.87 17.40
N ALA A 267 15.41 -5.17 18.46
CA ALA A 267 15.64 -3.73 18.55
C ALA A 267 17.14 -3.41 18.42
N THR A 268 17.47 -2.56 17.45
CA THR A 268 18.86 -2.17 17.24
C THR A 268 19.32 -1.23 18.35
N LYS A 269 20.48 -1.52 18.98
CA LYS A 269 21.05 -0.63 19.98
C LYS A 269 21.42 0.72 19.35
N ARG A 270 21.00 1.81 19.99
CA ARG A 270 21.36 3.16 19.55
C ARG A 270 22.86 3.35 19.66
N LYS A 271 23.45 3.98 18.64
CA LYS A 271 24.83 4.45 18.64
C LYS A 271 24.99 5.50 19.74
N ASP A 272 25.70 5.13 20.79
CA ASP A 272 26.06 6.04 21.87
C ASP A 272 27.39 6.71 21.53
N ILE A 273 27.36 8.03 21.39
CA ILE A 273 28.55 8.85 21.12
C ILE A 273 29.31 9.21 22.40
N GLY A 274 28.82 8.79 23.59
CA GLY A 274 29.48 8.97 24.88
C GLY A 274 29.49 10.42 25.40
N ARG A 275 28.79 11.33 24.71
CA ARG A 275 28.69 12.76 25.05
C ARG A 275 27.34 13.35 24.59
N PRO A 276 26.94 14.53 25.09
CA PRO A 276 25.79 15.24 24.53
C PRO A 276 25.93 15.50 23.02
N SER A 277 24.85 15.28 22.28
CA SER A 277 24.76 15.59 20.86
C SER A 277 24.84 17.09 20.60
N THR A 278 25.58 17.47 19.57
CA THR A 278 25.74 18.85 19.08
C THR A 278 25.09 19.00 17.71
N ILE A 279 24.92 20.24 17.23
CA ILE A 279 24.39 20.47 15.88
C ILE A 279 25.30 19.92 14.77
N ALA A 280 26.62 19.83 15.02
CA ALA A 280 27.56 19.21 14.09
C ALA A 280 27.26 17.71 13.92
N ASP A 281 26.98 17.00 15.02
CA ASP A 281 26.59 15.58 14.95
C ASP A 281 25.29 15.38 14.17
N VAL A 282 24.35 16.33 14.27
CA VAL A 282 23.11 16.29 13.50
C VAL A 282 23.39 16.49 12.01
N ALA A 283 24.28 17.42 11.65
CA ALA A 283 24.67 17.65 10.26
C ALA A 283 25.39 16.44 9.67
N ASP A 284 26.35 15.86 10.40
CA ASP A 284 27.06 14.65 10.01
C ASP A 284 26.10 13.48 9.82
N PHE A 285 25.18 13.28 10.77
CA PHE A 285 24.17 12.22 10.67
C PHE A 285 23.20 12.42 9.52
N TYR A 286 22.84 13.67 9.20
CA TYR A 286 21.98 13.97 8.05
C TYR A 286 22.67 13.58 6.73
N VAL A 287 23.95 13.90 6.57
CA VAL A 287 24.74 13.50 5.39
C VAL A 287 24.92 11.98 5.35
N GLU A 288 25.19 11.33 6.49
CA GLU A 288 25.26 9.86 6.59
C GLU A 288 23.94 9.21 6.15
N SER A 289 22.80 9.74 6.63
CA SER A 289 21.46 9.24 6.31
C SER A 289 21.09 9.35 4.83
N ILE A 290 21.56 10.39 4.14
CA ILE A 290 21.38 10.52 2.68
C ILE A 290 22.12 9.39 1.95
N ASN A 291 23.34 9.06 2.41
CA ASN A 291 24.18 8.06 1.76
C ASN A 291 23.81 6.62 2.15
N SER A 292 23.15 6.40 3.28
CA SER A 292 22.78 5.07 3.81
C SER A 292 21.35 4.62 3.48
N GLY A 293 20.61 5.39 2.68
CA GLY A 293 19.24 5.10 2.27
C GLY A 293 19.13 3.87 1.36
N MET A 294 19.12 2.66 1.94
CA MET A 294 19.17 1.40 1.20
C MET A 294 17.91 0.55 1.24
N VAL A 295 16.86 0.96 1.96
CA VAL A 295 15.62 0.16 2.10
C VAL A 295 15.05 -0.24 0.74
N GLY A 296 14.92 0.71 -0.20
CA GLY A 296 14.39 0.43 -1.54
C GLY A 296 15.26 -0.53 -2.36
N LEU A 297 16.58 -0.44 -2.24
CA LEU A 297 17.53 -1.36 -2.88
C LEU A 297 17.38 -2.77 -2.30
N LEU A 298 17.40 -2.90 -0.97
CA LEU A 298 17.30 -4.19 -0.28
C LEU A 298 15.95 -4.88 -0.56
N SER A 299 14.84 -4.13 -0.51
CA SER A 299 13.52 -4.66 -0.85
C SER A 299 13.45 -5.09 -2.32
N THR A 300 14.08 -4.36 -3.24
CA THR A 300 14.13 -4.75 -4.65
C THR A 300 14.97 -6.00 -4.87
N ASN A 301 16.13 -6.09 -4.21
CA ASN A 301 16.99 -7.26 -4.27
C ASN A 301 16.28 -8.50 -3.72
N HIS A 302 15.54 -8.34 -2.61
CA HIS A 302 14.75 -9.43 -2.04
C HIS A 302 13.74 -9.98 -3.06
N LEU A 303 12.97 -9.11 -3.71
CA LEU A 303 11.99 -9.54 -4.72
C LEU A 303 12.62 -10.25 -5.93
N ILE A 304 13.81 -9.81 -6.35
CA ILE A 304 14.52 -10.43 -7.47
C ILE A 304 15.09 -11.79 -7.03
N LEU A 305 15.72 -11.85 -5.86
CA LEU A 305 16.36 -13.06 -5.37
C LEU A 305 15.33 -14.16 -5.07
N SER A 306 14.22 -13.81 -4.43
CA SER A 306 13.12 -14.75 -4.18
C SER A 306 12.49 -15.27 -5.47
N ASP A 307 12.43 -14.45 -6.52
CA ASP A 307 11.92 -14.88 -7.83
C ASP A 307 12.87 -15.88 -8.51
N GLN A 308 14.19 -15.66 -8.37
CA GLN A 308 15.24 -16.53 -8.92
C GLN A 308 15.43 -17.83 -8.13
N SER A 309 15.14 -17.84 -6.84
CA SER A 309 15.37 -19.00 -5.98
C SER A 309 14.24 -20.03 -6.08
N SER A 310 14.62 -21.31 -6.13
CA SER A 310 13.67 -22.42 -5.98
C SER A 310 13.04 -22.49 -4.59
N PHE A 311 13.66 -21.86 -3.59
CA PHE A 311 13.15 -21.77 -2.21
C PHE A 311 12.36 -20.48 -1.96
N GLY A 312 12.28 -19.57 -2.94
CA GLY A 312 11.53 -18.34 -2.81
C GLY A 312 12.02 -17.45 -1.66
N THR A 313 11.08 -16.94 -0.88
CA THR A 313 11.31 -16.14 0.34
C THR A 313 11.94 -16.94 1.49
N PHE A 314 11.95 -18.27 1.42
CA PHE A 314 12.62 -19.13 2.40
C PHE A 314 14.11 -19.32 2.13
N ASP A 315 14.62 -18.81 1.01
CA ASP A 315 16.05 -18.85 0.72
C ASP A 315 16.85 -18.14 1.82
N HIS A 316 18.00 -18.71 2.19
CA HIS A 316 18.89 -18.13 3.20
C HIS A 316 19.27 -16.68 2.86
N ASP A 317 19.51 -16.38 1.58
CA ASP A 317 19.87 -15.03 1.15
C ASP A 317 18.67 -14.07 1.18
N CYS A 318 17.44 -14.57 0.97
CA CYS A 318 16.22 -13.81 1.21
C CYS A 318 16.03 -13.49 2.69
N LEU A 319 16.25 -14.46 3.58
CA LEU A 319 16.19 -14.26 5.04
C LEU A 319 17.25 -13.25 5.50
N LYS A 320 18.46 -13.31 4.93
CA LYS A 320 19.50 -12.30 5.18
C LYS A 320 19.08 -10.91 4.71
N LEU A 321 18.48 -10.80 3.52
CA LEU A 321 17.94 -9.53 3.03
C LEU A 321 16.80 -9.00 3.91
N ALA A 322 15.97 -9.87 4.50
CA ALA A 322 14.95 -9.48 5.47
C ALA A 322 15.56 -8.86 6.74
N GLU A 323 16.62 -9.47 7.28
CA GLU A 323 17.39 -8.95 8.41
C GLU A 323 17.98 -7.56 8.07
N LEU A 324 18.60 -7.42 6.90
CA LEU A 324 19.19 -6.16 6.44
C LEU A 324 18.13 -5.08 6.22
N CYS A 325 16.95 -5.43 5.68
CA CYS A 325 15.82 -4.50 5.53
C CYS A 325 15.38 -3.96 6.89
N SER A 326 15.24 -4.83 7.90
CA SER A 326 14.87 -4.41 9.25
C SER A 326 15.90 -3.44 9.85
N LYS A 327 17.20 -3.74 9.72
CA LYS A 327 18.28 -2.83 10.15
C LYS A 327 18.23 -1.48 9.41
N ALA A 328 17.98 -1.50 8.10
CA ALA A 328 17.92 -0.29 7.29
C ALA A 328 16.73 0.61 7.66
N VAL A 329 15.57 0.03 8.00
CA VAL A 329 14.40 0.79 8.50
C VAL A 329 14.69 1.44 9.85
N ASP A 330 15.45 0.77 10.70
CA ASP A 330 15.84 1.28 12.02
C ASP A 330 17.04 2.24 12.01
N HIS A 331 17.76 2.37 10.89
CA HIS A 331 18.92 3.26 10.75
C HIS A 331 18.65 4.69 11.29
N PRO A 332 17.53 5.37 10.95
CA PRO A 332 17.25 6.71 11.48
C PRO A 332 17.14 6.78 13.00
N LYS A 333 16.78 5.67 13.66
CA LYS A 333 16.62 5.55 15.12
C LYS A 333 17.89 5.08 15.81
N SER A 334 18.64 4.19 15.16
CA SER A 334 19.80 3.50 15.74
C SER A 334 21.13 4.18 15.40
N GLY A 335 21.23 4.84 14.25
CA GLY A 335 22.48 5.37 13.72
C GLY A 335 23.45 4.29 13.20
N ILE A 336 22.96 3.08 12.92
CA ILE A 336 23.76 1.95 12.41
C ILE A 336 23.34 1.67 10.96
N SER A 337 24.24 1.91 10.01
CA SER A 337 24.03 1.63 8.59
C SER A 337 24.36 0.18 8.25
N VAL A 338 23.73 -0.36 7.21
CA VAL A 338 24.08 -1.70 6.72
C VAL A 338 25.31 -1.60 5.81
N ASP A 339 26.19 -2.59 5.87
CA ASP A 339 27.34 -2.68 4.96
C ASP A 339 26.89 -3.28 3.63
N MET A 340 27.23 -2.62 2.52
CA MET A 340 26.97 -3.14 1.17
C MET A 340 27.61 -4.51 0.93
N LYS A 341 28.69 -4.85 1.65
CA LYS A 341 29.35 -6.16 1.56
C LYS A 341 28.51 -7.30 2.13
N GLU A 342 27.56 -7.00 3.02
CA GLU A 342 26.64 -8.01 3.57
C GLU A 342 25.50 -8.36 2.60
N ILE A 343 25.29 -7.56 1.54
CA ILE A 343 24.21 -7.77 0.59
C ILE A 343 24.50 -9.03 -0.25
N PRO A 344 23.63 -10.05 -0.23
CA PRO A 344 23.80 -11.24 -1.04
C PRO A 344 23.88 -10.93 -2.53
N ARG A 345 24.62 -11.77 -3.27
CA ARG A 345 24.74 -11.67 -4.72
C ARG A 345 23.64 -12.46 -5.41
N PHE A 346 23.16 -11.97 -6.55
CA PHE A 346 22.17 -12.69 -7.32
C PHE A 346 22.73 -13.98 -7.92
N PRO A 347 21.99 -15.10 -7.88
CA PRO A 347 22.32 -16.33 -8.58
C PRO A 347 22.51 -16.12 -10.10
N ILE A 348 21.68 -15.28 -10.71
CA ILE A 348 21.77 -14.93 -12.14
C ILE A 348 21.80 -13.41 -12.34
N PRO A 349 22.56 -12.91 -13.34
CA PRO A 349 22.73 -11.47 -13.57
C PRO A 349 21.51 -10.80 -14.22
N TYR A 350 20.57 -11.58 -14.73
CA TYR A 350 19.36 -11.10 -15.41
C TYR A 350 18.23 -10.84 -14.41
N LYS A 351 17.39 -9.84 -14.69
CA LYS A 351 16.23 -9.52 -13.86
C LYS A 351 14.97 -10.23 -14.39
N PRO A 352 13.95 -10.48 -13.56
CA PRO A 352 12.69 -10.98 -14.07
C PRO A 352 12.01 -9.93 -14.98
N ASP A 353 11.24 -10.40 -15.95
CA ASP A 353 10.52 -9.60 -16.94
C ASP A 353 9.57 -8.57 -16.35
N TRP A 354 8.97 -8.85 -15.19
CA TRP A 354 8.12 -7.91 -14.47
C TRP A 354 8.88 -6.70 -13.88
N LYS A 355 10.23 -6.69 -13.94
CA LYS A 355 11.08 -5.52 -13.69
C LYS A 355 11.49 -4.77 -14.97
N SER A 356 10.93 -5.13 -16.12
CA SER A 356 11.17 -4.37 -17.36
C SER A 356 10.48 -3.01 -17.28
N ASP A 357 11.19 -1.97 -17.73
CA ASP A 357 10.63 -0.64 -17.89
C ASP A 357 9.67 -0.61 -19.09
N GLU A 358 8.77 0.38 -19.14
CA GLU A 358 7.92 0.68 -20.30
C GLU A 358 8.70 1.21 -21.53
N ASN A 359 10.03 1.16 -21.51
CA ASN A 359 10.88 1.62 -22.60
C ASN A 359 10.48 0.93 -23.92
N LEU A 360 10.42 1.70 -25.00
CA LEU A 360 9.98 1.25 -26.33
C LEU A 360 10.88 0.16 -26.95
N ASN A 361 12.10 -0.04 -26.42
CA ASN A 361 13.05 -1.06 -26.88
C ASN A 361 13.92 -1.59 -25.72
N PRO A 362 13.37 -2.39 -24.80
CA PRO A 362 14.18 -3.03 -23.77
C PRO A 362 15.04 -4.11 -24.44
N ARG A 363 16.33 -4.17 -24.12
CA ARG A 363 17.17 -5.28 -24.58
C ARG A 363 16.67 -6.57 -23.91
N LYS A 364 16.04 -7.46 -24.69
CA LYS A 364 15.51 -8.75 -24.21
C LYS A 364 16.55 -9.57 -23.45
N THR A 365 17.84 -9.39 -23.75
CA THR A 365 18.95 -10.05 -23.07
C THR A 365 19.15 -9.64 -21.61
N ASN A 366 18.48 -8.60 -21.12
CA ASN A 366 18.60 -8.15 -19.72
C ASN A 366 17.57 -8.80 -18.79
N TYR A 367 16.59 -9.52 -19.35
CA TYR A 367 15.46 -10.05 -18.60
C TYR A 367 15.21 -11.53 -18.91
N TYR A 368 14.70 -12.27 -17.92
CA TYR A 368 14.15 -13.62 -18.12
C TYR A 368 12.65 -13.61 -17.84
N GLU A 369 11.91 -14.50 -18.50
CA GLU A 369 10.49 -14.69 -18.22
C GLU A 369 10.32 -15.38 -16.86
N SER A 370 9.79 -14.67 -15.87
CA SER A 370 9.54 -15.25 -14.55
C SER A 370 8.37 -16.24 -14.60
N SER A 371 8.58 -17.44 -14.05
CA SER A 371 7.53 -18.46 -13.84
C SER A 371 6.75 -18.27 -12.53
N ARG A 372 7.04 -17.21 -11.78
CA ARG A 372 6.39 -16.88 -10.50
C ARG A 372 5.12 -16.07 -10.73
N ALA A 373 4.26 -16.00 -9.72
CA ALA A 373 2.97 -15.28 -9.78
C ALA A 373 3.11 -13.84 -10.31
N ASN A 374 4.11 -13.07 -9.85
CA ASN A 374 4.35 -11.71 -10.35
C ASN A 374 4.62 -11.65 -11.86
N GLY A 375 5.34 -12.63 -12.42
CA GLY A 375 5.57 -12.73 -13.87
C GLY A 375 4.28 -12.99 -14.64
N HIS A 376 3.47 -13.96 -14.19
CA HIS A 376 2.18 -14.26 -14.79
C HIS A 376 1.22 -13.04 -14.75
N LEU A 377 1.14 -12.36 -13.62
CA LEU A 377 0.32 -11.16 -13.44
C LEU A 377 0.75 -10.02 -14.36
N PHE A 378 2.06 -9.76 -14.43
CA PHE A 378 2.64 -8.74 -15.29
C PHE A 378 2.32 -8.98 -16.76
N ARG A 379 2.48 -10.22 -17.25
CA ARG A 379 2.24 -10.57 -18.66
C ARG A 379 0.76 -10.60 -19.02
N ALA A 380 -0.12 -10.87 -18.05
CA ALA A 380 -1.57 -10.87 -18.26
C ALA A 380 -2.14 -9.47 -18.54
N ILE A 381 -1.45 -8.39 -18.13
CA ILE A 381 -1.88 -7.01 -18.42
C ILE A 381 -1.22 -6.50 -19.69
N LYS A 382 -2.06 -6.16 -20.67
CA LYS A 382 -1.67 -5.43 -21.87
C LYS A 382 -2.03 -3.96 -21.70
N LEU A 383 -1.03 -3.09 -21.84
CA LEU A 383 -1.22 -1.64 -21.88
C LEU A 383 -1.45 -1.24 -23.34
N GLU A 384 -2.65 -1.50 -23.85
CA GLU A 384 -3.06 -1.04 -25.17
C GLU A 384 -3.61 0.38 -25.01
N GLY A 385 -2.78 1.38 -25.27
CA GLY A 385 -3.21 2.76 -25.41
C GLY A 385 -3.62 3.04 -26.85
N ASN A 386 -4.74 3.74 -27.03
CA ASN A 386 -5.11 4.31 -28.31
C ASN A 386 -4.06 5.37 -28.66
N THR A 387 -2.97 4.95 -29.31
CA THR A 387 -2.01 5.84 -29.97
C THR A 387 -2.63 6.30 -31.29
N GLN A 388 -3.85 6.85 -31.23
CA GLN A 388 -4.09 7.97 -32.11
C GLN A 388 -3.22 9.06 -31.54
N GLU A 389 -2.12 9.35 -32.24
CA GLU A 389 -1.42 10.61 -32.11
C GLU A 389 -2.51 11.68 -32.00
N LEU A 390 -2.72 12.21 -30.79
CA LEU A 390 -3.21 13.57 -30.69
C LEU A 390 -2.14 14.35 -31.42
N SER A 391 -2.36 14.57 -32.72
CA SER A 391 -1.55 15.48 -33.51
C SER A 391 -1.80 16.86 -32.91
N PHE A 392 -1.10 17.16 -31.82
CA PHE A 392 -0.90 18.52 -31.40
C PHE A 392 -0.19 19.18 -32.58
N ASP A 393 -0.96 19.97 -33.31
CA ASP A 393 -0.56 20.61 -34.55
C ASP A 393 0.76 21.35 -34.27
N SER A 394 1.83 20.90 -34.92
CA SER A 394 3.22 21.32 -34.71
C SER A 394 3.51 22.80 -35.04
N ARG A 395 2.50 23.66 -35.05
CA ARG A 395 2.57 25.09 -35.36
C ARG A 395 2.78 25.98 -34.15
N MET A 396 2.81 25.45 -32.93
CA MET A 396 2.93 26.24 -31.68
C MET A 396 4.32 26.12 -31.02
N ALA A 397 5.36 25.72 -31.76
CA ALA A 397 6.74 25.69 -31.27
C ALA A 397 7.44 27.07 -31.33
N THR A 398 6.80 28.14 -30.85
CA THR A 398 7.48 29.42 -30.58
C THR A 398 6.72 30.24 -29.54
N LEU A 399 6.84 29.89 -28.26
CA LEU A 399 6.66 30.86 -27.18
C LEU A 399 7.87 30.73 -26.23
N LYS A 400 8.91 31.50 -26.56
CA LYS A 400 9.91 31.94 -25.59
C LYS A 400 9.27 33.07 -24.79
N ASP A 401 9.02 32.86 -23.51
CA ASP A 401 9.41 33.75 -22.42
C ASP A 401 8.85 33.23 -21.09
N LYS A 402 9.74 32.84 -20.17
CA LYS A 402 9.40 32.55 -18.77
C LYS A 402 9.65 33.80 -17.93
N PRO A 403 8.72 34.23 -17.07
CA PRO A 403 9.09 34.97 -15.87
C PRO A 403 9.66 34.02 -14.83
N LYS A 404 10.76 34.44 -14.22
CA LYS A 404 11.40 33.81 -13.06
C LYS A 404 10.59 34.09 -11.79
N ASP A 405 10.81 33.22 -10.81
CA ASP A 405 10.42 33.28 -9.41
C ASP A 405 9.06 32.69 -9.03
N MET A 406 9.08 31.40 -8.69
CA MET A 406 8.26 30.87 -7.59
C MET A 406 9.02 29.76 -6.87
N GLN A 407 9.26 29.96 -5.58
CA GLN A 407 9.94 29.01 -4.70
C GLN A 407 9.16 27.69 -4.67
N ALA A 408 9.79 26.60 -5.09
CA ALA A 408 9.19 25.28 -5.11
C ALA A 408 9.13 24.69 -3.68
N GLN A 409 7.97 24.79 -3.04
CA GLN A 409 7.53 23.69 -2.19
C GLN A 409 7.19 22.53 -3.12
N ALA A 410 7.76 21.34 -2.87
CA ALA A 410 7.44 20.17 -3.67
C ALA A 410 5.91 19.94 -3.61
N PRO A 411 5.20 20.00 -4.75
CA PRO A 411 3.78 19.72 -4.76
C PRO A 411 3.54 18.27 -4.31
N PRO A 412 2.37 17.95 -3.73
CA PRO A 412 1.98 16.55 -3.56
C PRO A 412 2.08 15.83 -4.92
N PRO A 413 2.32 14.51 -4.95
CA PRO A 413 2.38 13.78 -6.21
C PRO A 413 1.09 14.04 -7.00
N ILE A 414 1.23 14.77 -8.11
CA ILE A 414 0.13 15.15 -8.97
C ILE A 414 -0.30 13.89 -9.72
N ASP A 415 -1.58 13.56 -9.67
CA ASP A 415 -2.09 12.39 -10.38
C ASP A 415 -2.03 12.59 -11.91
N ALA A 416 -1.97 11.49 -12.67
CA ALA A 416 -1.77 11.55 -14.11
C ALA A 416 -2.88 12.33 -14.85
N ILE A 417 -4.11 12.32 -14.33
CA ILE A 417 -5.21 13.10 -14.90
C ILE A 417 -4.98 14.58 -14.63
N THR A 418 -4.59 14.94 -13.41
CA THR A 418 -4.30 16.31 -13.03
C THR A 418 -3.16 16.87 -13.89
N LEU A 419 -2.07 16.12 -14.10
CA LEU A 419 -0.98 16.51 -15.01
C LEU A 419 -1.46 16.73 -16.45
N THR A 420 -2.32 15.86 -16.95
CA THR A 420 -2.86 15.96 -18.31
C THR A 420 -3.73 17.22 -18.45
N LEU A 421 -4.57 17.50 -17.46
CA LEU A 421 -5.47 18.66 -17.46
C LEU A 421 -4.71 19.99 -17.26
N GLU A 422 -3.70 20.03 -16.39
CA GLU A 422 -2.87 21.22 -16.18
C GLU A 422 -2.27 21.73 -17.48
N SER A 423 -1.67 20.83 -18.28
CA SER A 423 -1.07 21.19 -19.57
C SER A 423 -2.07 21.80 -20.57
N ILE A 424 -3.33 21.37 -20.52
CA ILE A 424 -4.39 21.87 -21.39
C ILE A 424 -4.88 23.22 -20.85
N VAL A 425 -5.13 23.34 -19.56
CA VAL A 425 -5.61 24.60 -18.96
C VAL A 425 -4.61 25.74 -19.17
N GLU A 426 -3.31 25.48 -19.04
CA GLU A 426 -2.25 26.46 -19.33
C GLU A 426 -2.18 26.88 -20.81
N GLU A 427 -2.69 26.07 -21.75
CA GLU A 427 -2.73 26.40 -23.19
C GLU A 427 -3.88 27.36 -23.53
N TYR A 428 -4.96 27.35 -22.75
CA TYR A 428 -6.18 28.15 -23.00
C TYR A 428 -6.33 29.39 -22.11
N LEU A 429 -5.34 29.67 -21.24
CA LEU A 429 -5.22 30.91 -20.43
C LEU A 429 -4.09 31.79 -20.96
#